data_AF-A0A8T3UEL5-F1
#
_entry.id   AF-A0A8T3UEL5-F1
#
_cell.length_a   1.000
_cell.length_b   1.000
_cell.length_c   1.000
_cell.angle_alpha   90.00
_cell.angle_beta   90.00
_cell.angle_gamma   90.00
#
_symmetry.space_group_name_H-M   'P 1'
#
loop_
_entity.id
_entity.type
_entity.pdbx_description
1 polymer ?
#
loop_
_entity_poly.entity_id
_entity_poly.type
_entity_poly.pdbx_seq_one_letter_code
_entity_poly.pdbx_strand_id
1 'polypeptide(L)'
;MAKTMKDLLGKDAGKMVTGRGVFSKSGFADLVHSLVNDPSYKVGSVNKDGSKNELSVHDAIVADLKKTLDTAKYPQKAEAGVLDTVEISTKNLAEVIPHIVMEQIKTGKKFDLPAQENVVGGIYLADNPGKVKTGQIRDMKTGQVTGSYEVTYKDSVQIRAKSPVPKSLQKKVKKDLNGNVVK
;
A
#
# COMPACT_ATOMS: atom_id res chain seq x y z
N MET A 1 -13.68 19.11 15.11
CA MET A 1 -12.62 18.16 15.53
C MET A 1 -12.53 17.10 14.46
N ALA A 2 -11.36 16.97 13.82
CA ALA A 2 -11.09 15.89 12.87
C ALA A 2 -11.28 14.53 13.57
N LYS A 3 -11.76 13.52 12.84
CA LYS A 3 -11.84 12.14 13.35
C LYS A 3 -10.43 11.64 13.64
N THR A 4 -10.20 11.10 14.83
CA THR A 4 -8.90 10.48 15.15
C THR A 4 -8.73 9.17 14.38
N MET A 5 -7.49 8.71 14.24
CA MET A 5 -7.24 7.40 13.64
C MET A 5 -7.92 6.27 14.43
N LYS A 6 -8.08 6.45 15.74
CA LYS A 6 -8.79 5.50 16.61
C LYS A 6 -10.29 5.45 16.28
N ASP A 7 -10.92 6.59 16.00
CA ASP A 7 -12.34 6.64 15.62
C ASP A 7 -12.58 5.98 14.25
N LEU A 8 -11.64 6.16 13.32
CA LEU A 8 -11.72 5.60 11.98
C LEU A 8 -11.51 4.07 11.98
N LEU A 9 -10.52 3.59 12.73
CA LEU A 9 -10.18 2.16 12.79
C LEU A 9 -11.07 1.38 13.77
N GLY A 10 -11.73 2.05 14.71
CA GLY A 10 -12.64 1.44 15.67
C GLY A 10 -12.00 0.27 16.44
N LYS A 11 -12.65 -0.91 16.40
CA LYS A 11 -12.20 -2.13 17.11
C LYS A 11 -10.91 -2.74 16.55
N ASP A 12 -10.51 -2.31 15.35
CA ASP A 12 -9.34 -2.80 14.64
C ASP A 12 -8.14 -1.86 14.78
N ALA A 13 -8.25 -0.81 15.60
CA ALA A 13 -7.12 0.07 15.92
C ALA A 13 -5.92 -0.75 16.40
N GLY A 14 -4.78 -0.59 15.72
CA GLY A 14 -3.54 -1.33 16.01
C GLY A 14 -3.49 -2.78 15.49
N LYS A 15 -4.50 -3.23 14.74
CA LYS A 15 -4.54 -4.58 14.16
C LYS A 15 -4.44 -4.53 12.63
N MET A 16 -3.76 -5.53 12.07
CA MET A 16 -3.80 -5.79 10.65
C MET A 16 -5.01 -6.67 10.32
N VAL A 17 -5.95 -6.13 9.55
CA VAL A 17 -7.15 -6.86 9.11
C VAL A 17 -6.90 -7.49 7.75
N THR A 18 -7.20 -8.79 7.60
CA THR A 18 -7.15 -9.51 6.33
C THR A 18 -8.56 -9.61 5.71
N GLY A 19 -8.73 -9.30 4.43
CA GLY A 19 -10.03 -9.39 3.77
C GLY A 19 -10.02 -8.95 2.30
N ARG A 20 -11.18 -9.02 1.64
CA ARG A 20 -11.41 -8.57 0.25
C ARG A 20 -12.39 -7.38 0.20
N GLY A 21 -12.21 -6.41 1.10
CA GLY A 21 -12.97 -5.17 1.04
C GLY A 21 -12.70 -4.42 -0.27
N VAL A 22 -13.73 -3.75 -0.81
CA VAL A 22 -13.58 -2.93 -2.01
C VAL A 22 -12.96 -1.59 -1.62
N PHE A 23 -12.06 -1.07 -2.46
CA PHE A 23 -11.50 0.27 -2.27
C PHE A 23 -12.59 1.34 -2.37
N SER A 24 -12.57 2.31 -1.45
CA SER A 24 -13.45 3.48 -1.46
C SER A 24 -12.62 4.77 -1.49
N LYS A 25 -12.86 5.65 -2.47
CA LYS A 25 -12.15 6.94 -2.59
C LYS A 25 -12.42 7.83 -1.36
N SER A 26 -13.67 7.89 -0.89
CA SER A 26 -14.02 8.65 0.31
C SER A 26 -13.39 8.05 1.57
N GLY A 27 -13.43 6.72 1.72
CA GLY A 27 -12.80 6.05 2.87
C GLY A 27 -11.28 6.24 2.91
N PHE A 28 -10.62 6.23 1.75
CA PHE A 28 -9.20 6.53 1.65
C PHE A 28 -8.89 8.01 1.94
N ALA A 29 -9.73 8.93 1.50
CA ALA A 29 -9.58 10.36 1.82
C ALA A 29 -9.72 10.61 3.33
N ASP A 30 -10.69 9.99 3.98
CA ASP A 30 -10.87 10.05 5.44
C ASP A 30 -9.64 9.47 6.16
N LEU A 31 -9.10 8.34 5.69
CA LEU A 31 -7.88 7.74 6.24
C LEU A 31 -6.68 8.69 6.15
N VAL A 32 -6.42 9.27 4.97
CA VAL A 32 -5.30 10.21 4.77
C VAL A 32 -5.50 11.45 5.65
N HIS A 33 -6.72 11.98 5.70
CA HIS A 33 -7.05 13.12 6.54
C HIS A 33 -6.76 12.85 8.03
N SER A 34 -7.22 11.71 8.56
CA SER A 34 -6.95 11.31 9.94
C SER A 34 -5.47 11.04 10.20
N LEU A 35 -4.74 10.40 9.29
CA LEU A 35 -3.29 10.15 9.45
C LEU A 35 -2.46 11.44 9.52
N VAL A 36 -2.81 12.45 8.72
CA VAL A 36 -2.06 13.71 8.65
C VAL A 36 -2.42 14.64 9.82
N ASN A 37 -3.63 14.55 10.36
CA ASN A 37 -4.12 15.46 11.41
C ASN A 37 -4.19 14.84 12.82
N ASP A 38 -3.80 13.58 13.00
CA ASP A 38 -3.69 12.93 14.31
C ASP A 38 -2.22 12.86 14.77
N PRO A 39 -1.74 13.85 15.56
CA PRO A 39 -0.35 13.88 16.05
C PRO A 39 -0.02 12.74 17.01
N SER A 40 -1.03 12.07 17.57
CA SER A 40 -0.83 10.99 18.53
C SER A 40 -0.63 9.62 17.87
N TYR A 41 -0.99 9.51 16.59
CA TYR A 41 -0.96 8.24 15.88
C TYR A 41 0.37 8.01 15.17
N LYS A 42 0.99 6.85 15.45
CA LYS A 42 2.24 6.42 14.83
C LYS A 42 2.05 5.14 14.05
N VAL A 43 2.60 5.10 12.85
CA VAL A 43 2.63 3.91 12.00
C VAL A 43 3.91 3.14 12.30
N GLY A 44 3.76 1.94 12.88
CA GLY A 44 4.88 1.02 13.08
C GLY A 44 5.35 0.41 11.76
N SER A 45 6.64 0.09 11.69
CA SER A 45 7.25 -0.70 10.63
C SER A 45 8.49 -1.42 11.14
N VAL A 46 9.02 -2.36 10.35
CA VAL A 46 10.23 -3.12 10.67
C VAL A 46 11.29 -2.84 9.60
N ASN A 47 12.48 -2.44 10.04
CA ASN A 47 13.61 -2.20 9.17
C ASN A 47 14.21 -3.52 8.66
N LYS A 48 15.12 -3.43 7.67
CA LYS A 48 15.77 -4.61 7.07
C LYS A 48 16.63 -5.41 8.06
N ASP A 49 17.13 -4.75 9.10
CA ASP A 49 17.89 -5.33 10.21
C ASP A 49 17.02 -5.94 11.31
N GLY A 50 15.69 -5.82 11.20
CA GLY A 50 14.73 -6.29 12.19
C GLY A 50 14.42 -5.30 13.31
N SER A 51 15.02 -4.09 13.30
CA SER A 51 14.68 -3.05 14.26
C SER A 51 13.27 -2.53 14.00
N LYS A 52 12.53 -2.23 15.07
CA LYS A 52 11.23 -1.55 14.94
C LYS A 52 11.48 -0.07 14.65
N ASN A 53 10.62 0.49 13.82
CA ASN A 53 10.60 1.91 13.49
C ASN A 53 9.17 2.43 13.59
N GLU A 54 9.00 3.66 14.01
CA GLU A 54 7.70 4.33 14.10
C GLU A 54 7.75 5.63 13.31
N LEU A 55 6.74 5.86 12.48
CA LEU A 55 6.60 7.09 11.73
C LEU A 55 5.30 7.81 12.14
N SER A 56 5.44 9.04 12.61
CA SER A 56 4.32 9.98 12.69
C SER A 56 4.12 10.64 11.33
N VAL A 57 2.99 10.36 10.67
CA VAL A 57 2.67 10.98 9.38
C VAL A 57 2.42 12.48 9.55
N HIS A 58 1.78 12.87 10.65
CA HIS A 58 1.59 14.26 11.02
C HIS A 58 2.93 15.01 11.09
N ASP A 59 3.87 14.53 11.91
CA ASP A 59 5.15 15.23 12.12
C ASP A 59 5.96 15.34 10.82
N ALA A 60 5.93 14.29 9.98
CA ALA A 60 6.61 14.29 8.69
C ALA A 60 6.04 15.35 7.72
N ILE A 61 4.71 15.44 7.60
CA ILE A 61 4.07 16.44 6.73
C ILE A 61 4.27 17.86 7.29
N VAL A 62 4.14 18.06 8.60
CA VAL A 62 4.39 19.36 9.23
C VAL A 62 5.84 19.80 8.99
N ALA A 63 6.81 18.90 9.10
CA ALA A 63 8.21 19.20 8.82
C ALA A 63 8.43 19.65 7.36
N ASP A 64 7.80 18.97 6.39
CA ASP A 64 7.88 19.36 4.98
C ASP A 64 7.21 20.71 4.70
N LEU A 65 6.07 21.00 5.34
CA LEU A 65 5.41 22.31 5.25
C LEU A 65 6.27 23.42 5.86
N LYS A 66 6.85 23.20 7.04
CA LYS A 66 7.78 24.15 7.68
C LYS A 66 8.99 24.42 6.78
N LYS A 67 9.56 23.40 6.14
CA LYS A 67 10.67 23.54 5.19
C LYS A 67 10.27 24.31 3.92
N THR A 68 9.06 24.08 3.43
CA THR A 68 8.51 24.81 2.28
C THR A 68 8.34 26.30 2.61
N LEU A 69 7.81 26.62 3.79
CA LEU A 69 7.68 27.98 4.28
C LEU A 69 9.06 28.66 4.44
N ASP A 70 10.02 27.98 5.06
CA ASP A 70 11.39 28.49 5.23
C ASP A 70 12.05 28.81 3.87
N THR A 71 11.87 27.91 2.89
CA THR A 71 12.35 28.13 1.50
C THR A 71 11.65 29.33 0.85
N ALA A 72 10.36 29.51 1.11
CA ALA A 72 9.59 30.67 0.67
C ALA A 72 9.90 31.96 1.48
N LYS A 73 10.81 31.89 2.47
CA LYS A 73 11.14 32.98 3.41
C LYS A 73 9.92 33.50 4.16
N TYR A 74 8.99 32.59 4.47
CA TYR A 74 7.78 32.83 5.24
C TYR A 74 7.76 31.86 6.43
N PRO A 75 7.16 32.20 7.58
CA PRO A 75 6.66 33.50 7.99
C PRO A 75 7.75 34.41 8.57
N GLN A 76 7.48 35.71 8.65
CA GLN A 76 8.25 36.61 9.52
C GLN A 76 7.94 36.26 10.99
N LYS A 77 8.81 35.48 11.67
CA LYS A 77 8.89 35.11 13.12
C LYS A 77 7.60 34.93 13.97
N ALA A 78 6.59 35.81 13.89
CA ALA A 78 5.36 35.79 14.68
C ALA A 78 4.38 34.66 14.31
N GLU A 79 4.43 34.09 13.11
CA GLU A 79 3.43 33.09 12.65
C GLU A 79 3.99 31.66 12.56
N ALA A 80 5.24 31.43 12.97
CA ALA A 80 5.92 30.14 12.78
C ALA A 80 5.22 28.95 13.46
N GLY A 81 4.48 29.21 14.55
CA GLY A 81 3.72 28.20 15.29
C GLY A 81 2.32 27.90 14.74
N VAL A 82 1.84 28.63 13.73
CA VAL A 82 0.49 28.43 13.18
C VAL A 82 0.33 27.01 12.60
N LEU A 83 1.39 26.48 11.99
CA LEU A 83 1.41 25.13 11.43
C LEU A 83 1.25 24.02 12.48
N ASP A 84 1.56 24.28 13.75
CA ASP A 84 1.46 23.29 14.83
C ASP A 84 0.02 23.15 15.35
N THR A 85 -0.83 24.13 15.04
CA THR A 85 -2.22 24.20 15.54
C THR A 85 -3.29 24.11 14.45
N VAL A 86 -2.87 24.13 13.19
CA VAL A 86 -3.77 24.14 12.03
C VAL A 86 -4.11 22.73 11.56
N GLU A 87 -5.36 22.53 11.15
CA GLU A 87 -5.76 21.34 10.42
C GLU A 87 -5.22 21.42 8.99
N ILE A 88 -4.42 20.43 8.59
CA ILE A 88 -3.83 20.33 7.27
C ILE A 88 -4.89 19.82 6.30
N SER A 89 -5.14 20.58 5.23
CA SER A 89 -6.01 20.17 4.14
C SER A 89 -5.38 19.03 3.34
N THR A 90 -6.04 17.88 3.31
CA THR A 90 -5.55 16.64 2.66
C THR A 90 -6.30 16.26 1.40
N LYS A 91 -7.25 17.09 0.94
CA LYS A 91 -8.15 16.77 -0.19
C LYS A 91 -7.39 16.30 -1.44
N ASN A 92 -6.33 17.04 -1.79
CA ASN A 92 -5.53 16.72 -2.97
C ASN A 92 -4.50 15.62 -2.68
N LEU A 93 -4.00 15.48 -1.44
CA LEU A 93 -3.06 14.41 -1.08
C LEU A 93 -3.68 13.03 -1.36
N ALA A 94 -4.91 12.80 -0.88
CA ALA A 94 -5.59 11.52 -1.08
C ALA A 94 -5.84 11.22 -2.57
N GLU A 95 -6.08 12.25 -3.38
CA GLU A 95 -6.29 12.10 -4.82
C GLU A 95 -4.99 11.77 -5.55
N VAL A 96 -3.87 12.42 -5.21
CA VAL A 96 -2.61 12.24 -5.96
C VAL A 96 -1.84 10.98 -5.58
N ILE A 97 -1.99 10.44 -4.36
CA ILE A 97 -1.21 9.27 -3.90
C ILE A 97 -1.31 8.08 -4.86
N PRO A 98 -2.51 7.62 -5.29
CA PRO A 98 -2.61 6.52 -6.25
C PRO A 98 -1.90 6.80 -7.58
N HIS A 99 -1.92 8.05 -8.05
CA HIS A 99 -1.23 8.46 -9.27
C HIS A 99 0.29 8.43 -9.10
N ILE A 100 0.81 8.90 -7.96
CA ILE A 100 2.24 8.84 -7.63
C ILE A 100 2.72 7.39 -7.59
N VAL A 101 1.96 6.48 -6.95
CA VAL A 101 2.30 5.06 -6.92
C VAL A 101 2.30 4.45 -8.32
N MET A 102 1.31 4.77 -9.15
CA MET A 102 1.24 4.30 -10.54
C MET A 102 2.44 4.79 -11.36
N GLU A 103 2.79 6.08 -11.29
CA GLU A 103 3.95 6.61 -12.00
C GLU A 103 5.26 5.98 -11.51
N GLN A 104 5.41 5.75 -10.20
CA GLN A 104 6.57 5.04 -9.66
C GLN A 104 6.71 3.63 -10.27
N ILE A 105 5.63 2.84 -10.35
CA ILE A 105 5.73 1.48 -10.92
C ILE A 105 5.89 1.46 -12.44
N LYS A 106 5.45 2.51 -13.15
CA LYS A 106 5.71 2.69 -14.59
C LYS A 106 7.20 2.85 -14.92
N THR A 107 8.03 3.26 -13.96
CA THR A 107 9.49 3.32 -14.13
C THR A 107 10.17 1.95 -14.21
N GLY A 108 9.40 0.85 -14.20
CA GLY A 108 9.92 -0.52 -14.16
C GLY A 108 10.40 -0.94 -12.77
N LYS A 109 10.23 -0.09 -11.75
CA LYS A 109 10.60 -0.35 -10.36
C LYS A 109 9.41 -0.87 -9.56
N LYS A 110 9.71 -1.69 -8.55
CA LYS A 110 8.72 -2.09 -7.55
C LYS A 110 8.44 -0.93 -6.60
N PHE A 111 7.17 -0.76 -6.20
CA PHE A 111 6.78 0.04 -5.05
C PHE A 111 6.75 -0.85 -3.82
N ASP A 112 7.73 -0.70 -2.92
CA ASP A 112 7.81 -1.46 -1.68
C ASP A 112 6.86 -0.87 -0.63
N LEU A 113 6.06 -1.73 0.00
CA LEU A 113 5.26 -1.36 1.16
C LEU A 113 6.13 -1.44 2.41
N PRO A 114 5.94 -0.55 3.41
CA PRO A 114 6.63 -0.66 4.69
C PRO A 114 6.44 -2.04 5.31
N ALA A 115 7.55 -2.68 5.69
CA ALA A 115 7.54 -4.01 6.27
C ALA A 115 6.91 -3.98 7.67
N GLN A 116 6.21 -5.06 8.02
CA GLN A 116 5.67 -5.33 9.34
C GLN A 116 6.22 -6.69 9.82
N GLU A 117 6.07 -7.00 11.11
CA GLU A 117 6.57 -8.25 11.69
C GLU A 117 6.07 -9.51 10.97
N ASN A 118 4.82 -9.46 10.49
CA ASN A 118 4.12 -10.59 9.87
C ASN A 118 3.90 -10.44 8.36
N VAL A 119 4.22 -9.30 7.75
CA VAL A 119 4.02 -9.09 6.31
C VAL A 119 5.09 -8.20 5.70
N VAL A 120 5.59 -8.61 4.53
CA VAL A 120 6.46 -7.79 3.67
C VAL A 120 6.00 -7.93 2.24
N GLY A 121 5.99 -6.86 1.46
CA GLY A 121 5.54 -6.97 0.09
C GLY A 121 5.64 -5.69 -0.72
N GLY A 122 5.13 -5.76 -1.93
CA GLY A 122 4.93 -4.56 -2.75
C GLY A 122 4.43 -4.88 -4.14
N ILE A 123 4.28 -3.82 -4.93
CA ILE A 123 3.48 -3.79 -6.15
C ILE A 123 4.39 -3.42 -7.33
N TYR A 124 4.20 -4.08 -8.48
CA TYR A 124 5.00 -3.84 -9.68
C TYR A 124 4.19 -4.18 -10.94
N LEU A 125 4.66 -3.70 -12.09
CA LEU A 125 4.10 -4.04 -13.40
C LEU A 125 4.81 -5.26 -13.98
N ALA A 126 4.06 -6.09 -14.69
CA ALA A 126 4.61 -7.20 -15.48
C ALA A 126 3.85 -7.31 -16.80
N ASP A 127 4.50 -7.85 -17.81
CA ASP A 127 3.84 -8.16 -19.07
C ASP A 127 2.81 -9.27 -18.88
N ASN A 128 1.71 -9.16 -19.61
CA ASN A 128 0.66 -10.14 -19.68
C ASN A 128 0.39 -10.43 -21.16
N PRO A 129 1.12 -11.40 -21.74
CA PRO A 129 0.94 -11.74 -23.14
C PRO A 129 -0.48 -12.21 -23.39
N GLY A 130 -0.98 -11.84 -24.56
CA GLY A 130 -2.27 -12.25 -25.08
C GLY A 130 -2.38 -13.76 -25.14
N LYS A 131 -3.60 -14.24 -25.04
CA LYS A 131 -3.90 -15.67 -25.10
C LYS A 131 -5.29 -15.89 -25.65
N VAL A 132 -5.49 -17.03 -26.28
CA VAL A 132 -6.80 -17.49 -26.70
C VAL A 132 -7.33 -18.43 -25.63
N LYS A 133 -8.54 -18.19 -25.15
CA LYS A 133 -9.28 -19.16 -24.33
C LYS A 133 -10.52 -19.61 -25.08
N THR A 134 -10.69 -20.91 -25.17
CA THR A 134 -11.93 -21.52 -25.61
C THR A 134 -12.80 -21.84 -24.40
N GLY A 135 -14.08 -21.52 -24.49
CA GLY A 135 -15.10 -21.90 -23.51
C GLY A 135 -16.19 -22.71 -24.19
N GLN A 136 -16.81 -23.62 -23.45
CA GLN A 136 -17.94 -24.39 -23.96
C GLN A 136 -19.24 -23.62 -23.73
N ILE A 137 -20.08 -23.57 -24.75
CA ILE A 137 -21.48 -23.14 -24.62
C ILE A 137 -22.27 -24.38 -24.23
N ARG A 138 -23.02 -24.29 -23.13
CA ARG A 138 -23.89 -25.38 -22.66
C ARG A 138 -25.32 -24.89 -22.67
N ASP A 139 -26.23 -25.76 -23.10
CA ASP A 139 -27.66 -25.54 -22.92
C ASP A 139 -27.98 -25.43 -21.42
N MET A 140 -28.65 -24.35 -21.01
CA MET A 140 -28.92 -24.09 -19.59
C MET A 140 -29.91 -25.09 -18.97
N LYS A 141 -30.72 -25.79 -19.77
CA LYS A 141 -31.74 -26.72 -19.30
C LYS A 141 -31.25 -28.17 -19.31
N THR A 142 -30.49 -28.57 -20.33
CA THR A 142 -30.03 -29.96 -20.49
C THR A 142 -28.58 -30.19 -20.07
N GLY A 143 -27.79 -29.12 -19.91
CA GLY A 143 -26.37 -29.20 -19.59
C GLY A 143 -25.49 -29.76 -20.71
N GLN A 144 -26.08 -30.13 -21.86
CA GLN A 144 -25.33 -30.60 -23.02
C GLN A 144 -24.53 -29.45 -23.64
N VAL A 145 -23.32 -29.78 -24.11
CA VAL A 145 -22.47 -28.84 -24.84
C VAL A 145 -23.11 -28.60 -26.21
N THR A 146 -23.55 -27.36 -26.45
CA THR A 146 -24.21 -26.94 -27.69
C THR A 146 -23.27 -26.19 -28.63
N GLY A 147 -22.07 -25.83 -28.17
CA GLY A 147 -21.06 -25.20 -28.99
C GLY A 147 -19.84 -24.77 -28.19
N SER A 148 -19.03 -23.90 -28.79
CA SER A 148 -17.90 -23.28 -28.12
C SER A 148 -17.80 -21.81 -28.52
N TYR A 149 -17.26 -21.00 -27.63
CA TYR A 149 -16.88 -19.62 -27.90
C TYR A 149 -15.38 -19.44 -27.70
N GLU A 150 -14.81 -18.52 -28.45
CA GLU A 150 -13.40 -18.15 -28.34
C GLU A 150 -13.28 -16.73 -27.79
N VAL A 151 -12.41 -16.54 -26.80
CA VAL A 151 -12.04 -15.23 -26.28
C VAL A 151 -10.56 -15.01 -26.55
N THR A 152 -10.28 -14.04 -27.41
CA THR A 152 -8.92 -13.62 -27.75
C THR A 152 -8.52 -12.43 -26.87
N TYR A 153 -7.65 -12.68 -25.90
CA TYR A 153 -7.04 -11.65 -25.08
C TYR A 153 -5.83 -11.07 -25.80
N LYS A 154 -5.72 -9.74 -25.83
CA LYS A 154 -4.56 -9.02 -26.35
C LYS A 154 -3.49 -8.84 -25.27
N ASP A 155 -2.27 -8.55 -25.72
CA ASP A 155 -1.18 -8.14 -24.85
C ASP A 155 -1.61 -6.97 -23.96
N SER A 156 -1.20 -7.04 -22.71
CA SER A 156 -1.52 -6.03 -21.70
C SER A 156 -0.40 -5.96 -20.67
N VAL A 157 -0.42 -4.91 -19.86
CA VAL A 157 0.38 -4.82 -18.65
C VAL A 157 -0.52 -5.18 -17.46
N GLN A 158 -0.03 -6.05 -16.59
CA GLN A 158 -0.73 -6.42 -15.36
C GLN A 158 -0.01 -5.84 -14.14
N ILE A 159 -0.79 -5.35 -13.18
CA ILE A 159 -0.29 -5.04 -11.84
C ILE A 159 -0.18 -6.35 -11.07
N ARG A 160 1.02 -6.66 -10.58
CA ARG A 160 1.28 -7.81 -9.70
C ARG A 160 1.67 -7.34 -8.32
N ALA A 161 1.29 -8.12 -7.32
CA ALA A 161 1.80 -8.00 -5.96
C ALA A 161 2.75 -9.17 -5.67
N LYS A 162 3.86 -8.89 -4.96
CA LYS A 162 4.75 -9.91 -4.42
C LYS A 162 4.87 -9.71 -2.92
N SER A 163 4.47 -10.72 -2.16
CA SER A 163 4.49 -10.73 -0.70
C SER A 163 5.14 -12.03 -0.20
N PRO A 164 6.48 -12.11 -0.11
CA PRO A 164 7.14 -13.28 0.45
C PRO A 164 6.97 -13.33 1.97
N VAL A 165 7.11 -14.51 2.56
CA VAL A 165 7.17 -14.64 4.03
C VAL A 165 8.34 -13.81 4.56
N PRO A 166 8.17 -12.99 5.61
CA PRO A 166 9.27 -12.27 6.25
C PRO A 166 10.42 -13.21 6.64
N LYS A 167 11.68 -12.79 6.44
CA LYS A 167 12.86 -13.66 6.70
C LYS A 167 12.94 -14.12 8.16
N SER A 168 12.52 -13.27 9.10
CA SER A 168 12.42 -13.59 10.53
C SER A 168 11.52 -14.79 10.82
N LEU A 169 10.56 -15.09 9.93
CA LEU A 169 9.63 -16.21 10.04
C LEU A 169 10.04 -17.41 9.18
N GLN A 170 11.21 -17.37 8.53
CA GLN A 170 11.72 -18.47 7.71
C GLN A 170 12.78 -19.28 8.45
N LYS A 171 12.67 -20.61 8.40
CA LYS A 171 13.75 -21.53 8.80
C LYS A 171 14.46 -22.04 7.55
N LYS A 172 15.72 -21.66 7.36
CA LYS A 172 16.56 -22.19 6.28
C LYS A 172 17.42 -23.34 6.79
N VAL A 173 17.34 -24.48 6.12
CA VAL A 173 18.22 -25.62 6.34
C VAL A 173 18.98 -25.85 5.04
N LYS A 174 20.31 -25.77 5.09
CA LYS A 174 21.15 -26.12 3.95
C LYS A 174 21.37 -27.62 3.95
N LYS A 175 21.20 -28.27 2.80
CA LYS A 175 21.46 -29.69 2.61
C LYS A 175 22.47 -29.89 1.49
N ASP A 176 23.34 -30.88 1.63
CA ASP A 176 24.24 -31.32 0.56
C ASP A 176 23.47 -32.08 -0.52
N LEU A 177 24.17 -32.51 -1.58
CA LEU A 177 23.60 -33.30 -2.67
C LEU A 177 23.00 -34.64 -2.20
N ASN A 178 23.43 -35.13 -1.03
CA ASN A 178 22.98 -36.39 -0.43
C ASN A 178 21.85 -36.17 0.59
N GLY A 179 21.37 -34.92 0.77
CA GLY A 179 20.30 -34.58 1.69
C GLY A 179 20.72 -34.39 3.16
N ASN A 180 22.01 -34.47 3.48
CA ASN A 180 22.52 -34.26 4.82
C ASN A 180 22.53 -32.77 5.17
N VAL A 181 22.19 -32.43 6.40
CA VAL A 181 22.21 -31.04 6.87
C VAL A 181 23.65 -30.56 7.00
N VAL A 182 23.97 -29.52 6.24
CA VAL A 182 25.29 -28.86 6.29
C VAL A 182 25.16 -27.66 7.21
N LYS A 183 26.04 -27.56 8.21
CA LYS A 183 26.11 -26.42 9.13
C LYS A 183 26.67 -25.19 8.43
#